data_AF-A0A920DQR9-F1
#
_entry.id   AF-A0A920DQR9-F1
#
_cell.length_a   1.000
_cell.length_b   1.000
_cell.length_c   1.000
_cell.angle_alpha   90.00
_cell.angle_beta   90.00
_cell.angle_gamma   90.00
#
_symmetry.space_group_name_H-M   'P 1'
#
loop_
_entity.id
_entity.type
_entity.pdbx_description
1 polymer ?
#
loop_
_entity_poly.entity_id
_entity_poly.type
_entity_poly.pdbx_seq_one_letter_code
_entity_poly.pdbx_strand_id
1 'polypeptide(L)'
;MFSKGFLALQTHRASNFFLKTKESLMASYLHSQSSKIYGVDIHPAATIGVGVMLDHATGIVIGETSVIEDDVSIFQGVTLGGTGKVTGDRHPKVRKGVLISAGAKILATLRLAKEQRWLQEVCFG
;
A
#
# COMPACT_ATOMS: atom_id res chain seq x y z
N MET A 1 15.45 -2.11 -15.71
CA MET A 1 14.54 -1.20 -16.42
C MET A 1 13.08 -1.69 -16.48
N PHE A 2 12.75 -2.91 -16.03
CA PHE A 2 11.38 -3.47 -16.09
C PHE A 2 10.85 -3.98 -14.73
N SER A 3 10.97 -3.20 -13.66
CA SER A 3 10.30 -3.57 -12.40
C SER A 3 8.83 -3.12 -12.47
N LYS A 4 7.91 -4.09 -12.58
CA LYS A 4 6.46 -3.83 -12.50
C LYS A 4 6.07 -3.14 -11.18
N GLY A 5 6.80 -3.42 -10.10
CA GLY A 5 6.59 -2.78 -8.81
C GLY A 5 6.94 -1.29 -8.84
N PHE A 6 8.05 -0.93 -9.48
CA PHE A 6 8.40 0.48 -9.69
C PHE A 6 7.34 1.21 -10.54
N LEU A 7 6.91 0.61 -11.66
CA LEU A 7 5.88 1.19 -12.53
C LEU A 7 4.54 1.34 -11.79
N ALA A 8 4.11 0.32 -11.04
CA ALA A 8 2.90 0.38 -10.23
C ALA A 8 2.97 1.50 -9.17
N LEU A 9 4.12 1.68 -8.51
CA LEU A 9 4.32 2.75 -7.54
C LEU A 9 4.23 4.14 -8.18
N GLN A 10 4.80 4.34 -9.37
CA GLN A 10 4.67 5.62 -10.08
C GLN A 10 3.23 5.86 -10.56
N THR A 11 2.55 4.83 -11.06
CA THR A 11 1.13 4.90 -11.45
C THR A 11 0.25 5.24 -10.25
N HIS A 12 0.53 4.67 -9.07
CA HIS A 12 -0.13 5.07 -7.83
C HIS A 12 0.10 6.55 -7.52
N ARG A 13 1.33 7.05 -7.61
CA ARG A 13 1.62 8.47 -7.37
C ARG A 13 0.87 9.39 -8.32
N ALA A 14 0.76 9.02 -9.60
CA ALA A 14 -0.07 9.73 -10.57
C ALA A 14 -1.56 9.67 -10.19
N SER A 15 -2.07 8.49 -9.83
CA SER A 15 -3.45 8.31 -9.37
C SER A 15 -3.77 9.12 -8.11
N ASN A 16 -2.85 9.16 -7.15
CA ASN A 16 -2.94 9.98 -5.93
C ASN A 16 -2.97 11.48 -6.25
N PHE A 17 -2.17 11.92 -7.23
CA PHE A 17 -2.20 13.30 -7.71
C PHE A 17 -3.58 13.66 -8.28
N PHE A 18 -4.14 12.85 -9.18
CA PHE A 18 -5.47 13.07 -9.74
C PHE A 18 -6.59 13.03 -8.69
N LEU A 19 -6.46 12.16 -7.68
CA LEU A 19 -7.40 12.15 -6.56
C LEU A 19 -7.37 13.48 -5.80
N LYS A 20 -6.19 14.05 -5.56
CA LYS A 20 -6.01 15.34 -4.86
C LYS A 20 -6.52 16.53 -5.68
N THR A 21 -6.44 16.48 -7.00
CA THR A 21 -6.99 17.53 -7.89
C THR A 21 -8.49 17.39 -8.14
N LYS A 22 -9.17 16.46 -7.46
CA LYS A 22 -10.61 16.14 -7.61
C LYS A 22 -10.99 15.48 -8.95
N GLU A 23 -10.02 14.93 -9.67
CA GLU A 23 -10.24 14.14 -10.89
C GLU A 23 -10.37 12.64 -10.55
N SER A 24 -11.43 12.31 -9.81
CA SER A 24 -11.65 10.96 -9.25
C SER A 24 -11.78 9.86 -10.31
N LEU A 25 -12.31 10.19 -11.50
CA LEU A 25 -12.41 9.26 -12.63
C LEU A 25 -11.03 8.86 -13.14
N MET A 26 -10.12 9.82 -13.31
CA MET A 26 -8.76 9.54 -13.77
C MET A 26 -7.96 8.76 -12.72
N ALA A 27 -8.12 9.12 -11.43
CA ALA A 27 -7.53 8.37 -10.33
C ALA A 27 -7.97 6.89 -10.35
N SER A 28 -9.28 6.66 -10.46
CA SER A 28 -9.88 5.32 -10.52
C SER A 28 -9.43 4.55 -11.77
N TYR A 29 -9.33 5.23 -12.91
CA TYR A 29 -8.84 4.64 -14.15
C TYR A 29 -7.41 4.14 -14.00
N LEU A 30 -6.47 4.99 -13.56
CA LEU A 30 -5.07 4.62 -13.36
C LEU A 30 -4.90 3.50 -12.33
N HIS A 31 -5.67 3.55 -11.24
CA HIS A 31 -5.72 2.50 -10.23
C HIS A 31 -6.15 1.16 -10.84
N SER A 32 -7.24 1.15 -11.61
CA SER A 32 -7.72 -0.04 -12.30
C SER A 32 -6.70 -0.60 -13.30
N GLN A 33 -5.99 0.28 -14.03
CA GLN A 33 -4.94 -0.14 -14.96
C GLN A 33 -3.73 -0.72 -14.22
N SER A 34 -3.34 -0.14 -13.07
CA SER A 34 -2.26 -0.68 -12.24
C SER A 34 -2.57 -2.10 -11.78
N SER A 35 -3.79 -2.32 -11.28
CA SER A 35 -4.25 -3.64 -10.83
C SER A 35 -4.26 -4.64 -12.00
N LYS A 36 -4.82 -4.25 -13.16
CA LYS A 36 -4.92 -5.11 -14.34
C LYS A 36 -3.56 -5.46 -14.97
N ILE A 37 -2.67 -4.48 -15.14
CA ILE A 37 -1.43 -4.63 -15.91
C ILE A 37 -0.30 -5.15 -15.03
N TYR A 38 -0.16 -4.63 -13.80
CA TYR A 38 0.96 -4.97 -12.93
C TYR A 38 0.60 -6.02 -11.86
N GLY A 39 -0.69 -6.29 -11.66
CA GLY A 39 -1.17 -7.14 -10.56
C GLY A 39 -0.93 -6.51 -9.20
N VAL A 40 -0.94 -5.17 -9.12
CA VAL A 40 -0.70 -4.38 -7.90
C VAL A 40 -1.88 -3.46 -7.67
N ASP A 41 -2.57 -3.66 -6.55
CA ASP A 41 -3.73 -2.87 -6.13
C ASP A 41 -3.33 -1.92 -5.00
N ILE A 42 -3.15 -0.63 -5.34
CA ILE A 42 -2.85 0.41 -4.35
C ILE A 42 -3.94 1.46 -4.45
N HIS A 43 -4.76 1.58 -3.40
CA HIS A 43 -5.81 2.57 -3.39
C HIS A 43 -5.24 3.99 -3.53
N PRO A 44 -5.79 4.87 -4.38
CA PRO A 44 -5.19 6.19 -4.68
C PRO A 44 -4.98 7.08 -3.45
N ALA A 45 -5.85 6.95 -2.44
CA ALA A 45 -5.75 7.69 -1.17
C ALA A 45 -4.64 7.19 -0.23
N ALA A 46 -4.03 6.03 -0.49
CA ALA A 46 -2.95 5.52 0.35
C ALA A 46 -1.74 6.47 0.32
N THR A 47 -1.17 6.72 1.50
CA THR A 47 0.00 7.59 1.63
C THR A 47 1.27 6.74 1.59
N ILE A 48 2.14 7.00 0.62
CA ILE A 48 3.38 6.24 0.43
C ILE A 48 4.55 7.20 0.31
N GLY A 49 5.59 6.95 1.11
CA GLY A 49 6.84 7.70 1.16
C GLY A 49 7.74 7.52 -0.06
N VAL A 50 9.00 7.92 0.10
CA VAL A 50 10.08 7.78 -0.88
C VAL A 50 11.00 6.62 -0.52
N GLY A 51 11.79 6.12 -1.49
CA GLY A 51 12.66 4.96 -1.25
C GLY A 51 11.90 3.64 -1.06
N VAL A 52 10.59 3.59 -1.34
CA VAL A 52 9.79 2.37 -1.23
C VAL A 52 10.07 1.42 -2.40
N MET A 53 10.42 0.18 -2.07
CA MET A 53 10.65 -0.89 -3.03
C MET A 53 9.49 -1.90 -2.99
N LEU A 54 8.88 -2.14 -4.16
CA LEU A 54 7.91 -3.22 -4.35
C LEU A 54 8.57 -4.34 -5.15
N ASP A 55 9.06 -5.36 -4.46
CA ASP A 55 9.78 -6.47 -5.10
C ASP A 55 8.83 -7.60 -5.51
N HIS A 56 9.04 -8.13 -6.71
CA HIS A 56 8.18 -9.14 -7.35
C HIS A 56 6.66 -8.85 -7.34
N ALA A 57 6.27 -7.59 -7.10
CA ALA A 57 5.00 -6.96 -6.68
C ALA A 57 3.61 -7.58 -6.95
N THR A 58 3.48 -8.64 -7.74
CA THR A 58 2.20 -9.32 -8.01
C THR A 58 1.49 -9.69 -6.71
N GLY A 59 0.20 -9.39 -6.64
CA GLY A 59 -0.65 -9.71 -5.50
C GLY A 59 -0.48 -8.77 -4.31
N ILE A 60 0.26 -7.66 -4.46
CA ILE A 60 0.28 -6.61 -3.45
C ILE A 60 -1.07 -5.89 -3.43
N VAL A 61 -1.65 -5.74 -2.23
CA VAL A 61 -2.89 -5.01 -1.98
C VAL A 61 -2.65 -4.01 -0.84
N ILE A 62 -2.85 -2.72 -1.10
CA ILE A 62 -2.68 -1.63 -0.14
C ILE A 62 -3.96 -0.80 -0.08
N GLY A 63 -4.62 -0.84 1.07
CA GLY A 63 -5.92 -0.20 1.23
C GLY A 63 -5.87 1.31 1.47
N GLU A 64 -7.04 1.93 1.34
CA GLU A 64 -7.29 3.38 1.29
C GLU A 64 -6.56 4.22 2.34
N THR A 65 -6.63 3.80 3.60
CA THR A 65 -6.09 4.57 4.73
C THR A 65 -4.71 4.10 5.16
N SER A 66 -4.03 3.29 4.35
CA SER A 66 -2.67 2.83 4.66
C SER A 66 -1.69 4.00 4.62
N VAL A 67 -0.71 3.98 5.53
CA VAL A 67 0.43 4.90 5.48
C VAL A 67 1.70 4.08 5.47
N ILE A 68 2.54 4.30 4.48
CA ILE A 68 3.84 3.66 4.32
C ILE A 68 4.87 4.79 4.33
N GLU A 69 5.77 4.77 5.32
CA GLU A 69 6.87 5.74 5.42
C GLU A 69 7.99 5.43 4.41
N ASP A 70 9.10 6.15 4.52
CA ASP A 70 10.21 6.07 3.60
C ASP A 70 11.02 4.76 3.74
N ASP A 71 11.78 4.39 2.72
CA ASP A 71 12.75 3.30 2.76
C ASP A 71 12.15 1.92 3.16
N VAL A 72 10.90 1.67 2.77
CA VAL A 72 10.19 0.41 3.06
C VAL A 72 10.35 -0.59 1.90
N SER A 73 10.57 -1.86 2.21
CA SER A 73 10.62 -2.96 1.23
C SER A 73 9.41 -3.88 1.39
N ILE A 74 8.66 -4.11 0.30
CA ILE A 74 7.45 -4.94 0.28
C ILE A 74 7.58 -5.99 -0.81
N PHE A 75 7.45 -7.26 -0.45
CA PHE A 75 7.49 -8.39 -1.39
C PHE A 75 6.11 -8.74 -1.96
N GLN A 76 6.08 -9.64 -2.94
CA GLN A 76 4.87 -10.10 -3.61
C GLN A 76 3.81 -10.64 -2.65
N GLY A 77 2.53 -10.54 -3.01
CA GLY A 77 1.43 -11.14 -2.26
C GLY A 77 1.12 -10.48 -0.90
N VAL A 78 1.76 -9.36 -0.57
CA VAL A 78 1.50 -8.65 0.69
C VAL A 78 0.14 -7.96 0.66
N THR A 79 -0.61 -8.05 1.76
CA THR A 79 -1.87 -7.31 1.95
C THR A 79 -1.78 -6.39 3.15
N LEU A 80 -1.95 -5.09 2.94
CA LEU A 80 -2.21 -4.08 3.97
C LEU A 80 -3.70 -3.71 3.93
N GLY A 81 -4.51 -4.50 4.63
CA GLY A 81 -5.97 -4.53 4.48
C GLY A 81 -6.74 -4.11 5.73
N GLY A 82 -8.03 -3.83 5.54
CA GLY A 82 -8.99 -3.66 6.62
C GLY A 82 -9.73 -4.96 6.93
N THR A 83 -10.25 -5.08 8.14
CA THR A 83 -11.06 -6.25 8.57
C THR A 83 -12.54 -6.14 8.20
N GLY A 84 -12.98 -5.03 7.58
CA GLY A 84 -14.37 -4.78 7.20
C GLY A 84 -15.32 -4.44 8.36
N LYS A 85 -14.83 -4.45 9.60
CA LYS A 85 -15.63 -4.22 10.83
C LYS A 85 -15.68 -2.75 11.27
N VAL A 86 -14.97 -1.86 10.57
CA VAL A 86 -14.66 -0.50 11.04
C VAL A 86 -14.71 0.48 9.88
N THR A 87 -15.32 1.64 10.11
CA THR A 87 -15.31 2.79 9.19
C THR A 87 -14.20 3.77 9.58
N GLY A 88 -13.66 4.50 8.59
CA GLY A 88 -12.56 5.45 8.80
C GLY A 88 -11.17 4.83 8.70
N ASP A 89 -10.28 5.18 9.64
CA ASP A 89 -8.90 4.67 9.65
C ASP A 89 -8.85 3.19 10.05
N ARG A 90 -8.64 2.33 9.06
CA ARG A 90 -8.87 0.89 9.14
C ARG A 90 -7.78 0.07 8.47
N HIS A 91 -6.66 0.70 8.12
CA HIS A 91 -5.55 0.06 7.44
C HIS A 91 -4.24 0.26 8.21
N PRO A 92 -3.25 -0.64 8.03
CA PRO A 92 -1.98 -0.57 8.74
C PRO A 92 -1.15 0.69 8.46
N LYS A 93 -0.28 1.06 9.41
CA LYS A 93 0.79 2.04 9.19
C LYS A 93 2.15 1.36 9.29
N VAL A 94 2.98 1.53 8.27
CA VAL A 94 4.30 0.93 8.13
C VAL A 94 5.36 2.00 8.36
N ARG A 95 6.28 1.77 9.31
CA ARG A 95 7.35 2.74 9.59
C ARG A 95 8.51 2.65 8.62
N LYS A 96 9.34 3.69 8.68
CA LYS A 96 10.56 3.82 7.93
C LYS A 96 11.47 2.60 8.13
N GLY A 97 12.03 2.09 7.03
CA GLY A 97 13.01 0.99 7.07
C GLY A 97 12.41 -0.41 7.24
N VAL A 98 11.08 -0.54 7.33
CA VAL A 98 10.44 -1.85 7.50
C VAL A 98 10.58 -2.69 6.22
N LEU A 99 10.85 -3.97 6.41
CA LEU A 99 10.73 -4.99 5.39
C LEU A 99 9.49 -5.84 5.68
N ILE A 100 8.66 -6.07 4.65
CA ILE A 100 7.48 -6.92 4.71
C ILE A 100 7.65 -8.11 3.77
N SER A 101 7.76 -9.30 4.34
CA SER A 101 7.96 -10.56 3.63
C SER A 101 6.84 -10.94 2.67
N ALA A 102 7.17 -11.82 1.73
CA ALA A 102 6.23 -12.29 0.73
C ALA A 102 4.98 -12.94 1.35
N GLY A 103 3.80 -12.62 0.81
CA GLY A 103 2.53 -13.21 1.24
C GLY A 103 1.99 -12.71 2.58
N ALA A 104 2.68 -11.81 3.28
CA ALA A 104 2.25 -11.34 4.58
C ALA A 104 0.89 -10.60 4.50
N LYS A 105 -0.05 -10.97 5.37
CA LYS A 105 -1.38 -10.33 5.48
C LYS A 105 -1.45 -9.56 6.78
N ILE A 106 -1.38 -8.24 6.69
CA ILE A 106 -1.48 -7.35 7.83
C ILE A 106 -2.84 -6.68 7.77
N LEU A 107 -3.71 -7.05 8.70
CA LEU A 107 -5.08 -6.54 8.79
C LEU A 107 -5.23 -5.71 10.07
N ALA A 108 -5.64 -4.44 9.94
CA ALA A 108 -5.83 -3.61 11.12
C ALA A 108 -7.13 -4.01 11.87
N THR A 109 -7.00 -4.21 13.19
CA THR A 109 -8.13 -4.42 14.12
C THR A 109 -8.11 -3.31 15.19
N LEU A 110 -9.27 -2.74 15.50
CA LEU A 110 -9.48 -1.64 16.47
C LEU A 110 -8.89 -1.87 17.88
N ARG A 111 -8.55 -3.12 18.26
CA ARG A 111 -8.05 -3.45 19.61
C ARG A 111 -6.64 -2.94 19.91
N LEU A 112 -5.87 -2.47 18.92
CA LEU A 112 -4.59 -1.80 19.14
C LEU A 112 -4.86 -0.29 19.34
N ALA A 113 -5.28 0.08 20.55
CA ALA A 113 -5.62 1.44 20.91
C ALA A 113 -4.38 2.36 20.89
N LYS A 114 -4.52 3.48 20.18
CA LYS A 114 -3.78 4.78 20.23
C LYS A 114 -2.24 4.82 20.15
N GLU A 115 -1.50 3.83 20.62
CA GLU A 115 -0.02 3.90 20.71
C GLU A 115 0.71 2.81 19.88
N GLN A 116 0.08 1.66 19.62
CA GLN A 116 0.69 0.54 18.87
C GLN A 116 0.38 0.57 17.37
N ARG A 117 0.52 1.75 16.75
CA ARG A 117 0.04 2.02 15.39
C ARG A 117 1.03 1.68 14.28
N TRP A 118 2.15 1.04 14.60
CA TRP A 118 3.32 1.03 13.75
C TRP A 118 3.98 -0.33 13.68
N LEU A 119 4.12 -0.86 12.47
CA LEU A 119 5.03 -1.98 12.22
C LEU A 119 6.45 -1.41 12.31
N GLN A 120 7.26 -1.90 13.26
CA GLN A 120 8.66 -1.50 13.42
C GLN A 120 9.62 -2.53 12.81
N GLU A 121 9.33 -3.83 12.97
CA GLU A 121 10.07 -4.93 12.33
C GLU A 121 9.12 -6.11 12.20
N VAL A 122 8.69 -6.47 10.98
CA VAL A 122 7.87 -7.65 10.77
C VAL A 122 8.43 -8.47 9.60
N CYS A 123 9.47 -9.24 9.91
CA CYS A 123 9.78 -10.47 9.18
C CYS A 123 8.82 -11.57 9.67
N PHE A 124 7.76 -11.86 8.93
CA PHE A 124 7.09 -13.17 9.04
C PHE A 124 7.54 -14.01 7.84
N GLY A 125 8.14 -15.16 8.14
CA GLY A 125 8.83 -16.04 7.18
C GLY A 125 7.95 -16.63 6.10
#